data_AF-A0A2N5T5X6-F1
#
_entry.id   AF-A0A2N5T5X6-F1
#
_cell.length_a   1.000
_cell.length_b   1.000
_cell.length_c   1.000
_cell.angle_alpha   90.00
_cell.angle_beta   90.00
_cell.angle_gamma   90.00
#
_symmetry.space_group_name_H-M   'P 1'
#
loop_
_entity.id
_entity.type
_entity.pdbx_description
1 polymer ?
#
loop_
_entity_poly.entity_id
_entity_poly.type
_entity_poly.pdbx_seq_one_letter_code
_entity_poly.pdbx_strand_id
1 'polypeptide(L)'
;MVPLNLIVCATKANGIGQAGRLPWRLKEDMKFFKHLTTLAPSPLKNVVIMGRKTWQSIPHKFRPLANRINIVVSRQTDPSLLDIDPQRDSYLVNSIESACELIQQMEPLDLTRGQEGSTSTGRQVIHRVFVIGGAELYKTVLKSQENKLFRPANILMTRILSEHPSIEKSIDTFFPECRHHPTWSKSQNPQEQNAFLLLPGTQHPIINESSPDSADQKEPSHNFHFDQLIIEDSFMYNFRQFPPRDLRLPGPPPGTPTEDDVAGTRRTLSSHSPLSFQPTTPHNNQTQFTPSKMAPRKFFVGGNFKMNGTLDSLQQLVKSFNDAELDSNTEVVVSPPALYLMAVRDTVKKNIQVGAQNGYLEKSGAFTGEISFTQLIDAKIPWVILGHSERRSLFHEDSEFVGAKTGAAVAANLSVIACIGESLAEREADKTLQVVESQLDGIKKGLAKHGQSWDRIVVAYEPVWAIGTGKVATPQQAQEVHKAIREWFKKHVDANTAESIRIIYGGSVNGKNCEELAREVDIDGFLVGGASLKPEFVQIINSGKAKL
;
A
#
# COMPACT_ATOMS: atom_id res chain seq x y z
N MET A 1 18.63 -27.22 16.16
CA MET A 1 17.71 -27.34 15.01
C MET A 1 18.19 -26.43 13.90
N VAL A 2 18.38 -26.98 12.70
CA VAL A 2 18.74 -26.22 11.50
C VAL A 2 17.55 -25.32 11.08
N PRO A 3 17.74 -23.99 10.95
CA PRO A 3 16.69 -23.09 10.47
C PRO A 3 16.58 -23.17 8.94
N LEU A 4 15.42 -23.57 8.43
CA LEU A 4 15.16 -23.71 7.00
C LEU A 4 14.40 -22.50 6.45
N ASN A 5 14.95 -21.85 5.43
CA ASN A 5 14.35 -20.71 4.74
C ASN A 5 13.78 -21.17 3.40
N LEU A 6 12.46 -21.14 3.22
CA LEU A 6 11.83 -21.57 1.97
C LEU A 6 11.88 -20.42 0.96
N ILE A 7 12.33 -20.69 -0.26
CA ILE A 7 12.23 -19.74 -1.38
C ILE A 7 11.15 -20.25 -2.32
N VAL A 8 10.10 -19.47 -2.51
CA VAL A 8 8.89 -19.86 -3.21
C VAL A 8 8.60 -18.82 -4.28
N CYS A 9 8.36 -19.25 -5.51
CA CYS A 9 7.76 -18.42 -6.54
C CYS A 9 6.40 -19.01 -6.85
N ALA A 10 5.33 -18.23 -6.73
CA ALA A 10 3.96 -18.73 -6.84
C ALA A 10 2.99 -17.73 -7.46
N THR A 11 1.96 -18.23 -8.14
CA THR A 11 0.86 -17.40 -8.64
C THR A 11 -0.05 -16.91 -7.52
N LYS A 12 -1.06 -16.07 -7.84
CA LYS A 12 -2.06 -15.59 -6.85
C LYS A 12 -2.79 -16.74 -6.17
N ALA A 13 -3.08 -17.80 -6.93
CA ALA A 13 -3.69 -19.04 -6.46
C ALA A 13 -2.71 -20.00 -5.76
N ASN A 14 -1.48 -19.55 -5.45
CA ASN A 14 -0.38 -20.36 -4.90
C ASN A 14 0.11 -21.47 -5.85
N GLY A 15 -0.14 -21.36 -7.15
CA GLY A 15 0.39 -22.32 -8.13
C GLY A 15 1.91 -22.22 -8.23
N ILE A 16 2.62 -23.35 -8.26
CA ILE A 16 4.11 -23.42 -8.27
C ILE A 16 4.68 -24.35 -9.35
N GLY A 17 3.84 -25.13 -10.02
CA GLY A 17 4.31 -26.17 -10.94
C GLY A 17 3.22 -26.64 -11.90
N GLN A 18 3.68 -27.08 -13.07
CA GLN A 18 2.88 -27.75 -14.08
C GLN A 18 3.71 -28.89 -14.68
N ALA A 19 3.19 -30.11 -14.69
CA ALA A 19 3.83 -31.28 -15.29
C ALA A 19 5.29 -31.50 -14.84
N GLY A 20 5.59 -31.14 -13.58
CA GLY A 20 6.94 -31.26 -13.00
C GLY A 20 7.95 -30.20 -13.46
N ARG A 21 7.49 -29.11 -14.09
CA ARG A 21 8.31 -27.95 -14.49
C ARG A 21 7.73 -26.66 -13.91
N LEU A 22 8.53 -25.60 -13.94
CA LEU A 22 8.04 -24.24 -13.66
C LEU A 22 7.14 -23.80 -14.84
N PRO A 23 5.92 -23.32 -14.58
CA PRO A 23 5.00 -22.83 -15.63
C PRO A 23 5.47 -21.52 -16.27
N TRP A 24 6.47 -20.86 -15.70
CA TRP A 24 6.98 -19.55 -16.10
C TRP A 24 8.50 -19.54 -16.21
N ARG A 25 9.02 -18.49 -16.86
CA ARG A 25 10.46 -18.18 -16.96
C ARG A 25 10.68 -16.70 -16.66
N LEU A 26 10.88 -16.40 -15.38
CA LEU A 26 11.10 -15.02 -14.91
C LEU A 26 12.58 -14.83 -14.60
N LYS A 27 13.24 -13.93 -15.35
CA LYS A 27 14.68 -13.69 -15.18
C LYS A 27 14.98 -13.03 -13.84
N GLU A 28 14.05 -12.22 -13.37
CA GLU A 28 14.11 -11.41 -12.16
C GLU A 28 14.04 -12.30 -10.92
N ASP A 29 13.11 -13.25 -10.89
CA ASP A 29 13.02 -14.26 -9.82
C ASP A 29 14.27 -15.15 -9.77
N MET A 30 14.84 -15.51 -10.92
CA MET A 30 16.11 -16.27 -10.97
C MET A 30 17.31 -15.45 -10.49
N LYS A 31 17.34 -14.15 -10.79
CA LYS A 31 18.36 -13.23 -10.25
C LYS A 31 18.19 -13.07 -8.73
N PHE A 32 16.97 -12.95 -8.23
CA PHE A 32 16.67 -12.89 -6.78
C PHE A 32 17.11 -14.18 -6.07
N PHE A 33 16.68 -15.33 -6.56
CA PHE A 33 17.13 -16.64 -6.07
C PHE A 33 18.65 -16.75 -6.05
N LYS A 34 19.31 -16.35 -7.15
CA LYS A 34 20.77 -16.38 -7.23
C LYS A 34 21.38 -15.49 -6.16
N HIS A 35 20.99 -14.21 -6.10
CA HIS A 35 21.51 -13.24 -5.15
C HIS A 35 21.41 -13.75 -3.71
N LEU A 36 20.18 -14.08 -3.29
CA LEU A 36 19.89 -14.51 -1.93
C LEU A 36 20.67 -15.75 -1.53
N THR A 37 20.69 -16.77 -2.38
CA THR A 37 21.38 -18.01 -2.05
C THR A 37 22.90 -17.88 -2.14
N THR A 38 23.46 -16.91 -2.87
CA THR A 38 24.91 -16.62 -2.83
C THR A 38 25.34 -15.65 -1.73
N LEU A 39 24.39 -15.00 -1.05
CA LEU A 39 24.69 -13.98 -0.06
C LEU A 39 25.19 -14.60 1.25
N ALA A 40 26.51 -14.83 1.33
CA ALA A 40 27.19 -15.34 2.51
C ALA A 40 28.49 -14.55 2.74
N PRO A 41 28.79 -14.11 3.98
CA PRO A 41 30.09 -13.53 4.30
C PRO A 41 31.21 -14.53 4.03
N SER A 42 32.33 -14.13 3.43
CA SER A 42 33.49 -15.02 3.32
C SER A 42 34.07 -15.33 4.71
N PRO A 43 34.46 -16.59 5.04
CA PRO A 43 34.55 -17.77 4.19
C PRO A 43 33.29 -18.67 4.17
N LEU A 44 32.16 -18.17 4.66
CA LEU A 44 30.92 -18.94 4.82
C LEU A 44 30.26 -19.25 3.47
N LYS A 45 29.50 -20.35 3.44
CA LYS A 45 28.63 -20.70 2.30
C LYS A 45 27.20 -20.91 2.76
N ASN A 46 26.25 -20.58 1.90
CA ASN A 46 24.86 -21.00 2.08
C ASN A 46 24.64 -22.40 1.50
N VAL A 47 23.66 -23.11 2.06
CA VAL A 47 23.18 -24.40 1.59
C VAL A 47 21.86 -24.22 0.84
N VAL A 48 21.69 -24.92 -0.28
CA VAL A 48 20.42 -25.02 -1.00
C VAL A 48 19.99 -26.48 -1.06
N ILE A 49 18.92 -26.79 -0.35
CA ILE A 49 18.26 -28.09 -0.35
C ILE A 49 17.18 -28.09 -1.44
N MET A 50 17.19 -29.10 -2.32
CA MET A 50 16.19 -29.23 -3.38
C MET A 50 15.82 -30.65 -3.72
N GLY A 51 14.64 -30.86 -4.30
CA GLY A 51 14.22 -32.18 -4.78
C GLY A 51 14.85 -32.54 -6.13
N ARG A 52 14.92 -33.84 -6.43
CA ARG A 52 15.45 -34.37 -7.72
C ARG A 52 14.90 -33.65 -8.97
N LYS A 53 13.59 -33.43 -9.06
CA LYS A 53 12.98 -32.79 -10.25
C LYS A 53 13.47 -31.36 -10.43
N THR A 54 13.60 -30.61 -9.34
CA THR A 54 14.13 -29.25 -9.34
C THR A 54 15.59 -29.24 -9.78
N TRP A 55 16.41 -30.13 -9.21
CA TRP A 55 17.79 -30.31 -9.64
C TRP A 55 17.91 -30.63 -11.14
N GLN A 56 17.14 -31.59 -11.64
CA GLN A 56 17.16 -31.96 -13.06
C GLN A 56 16.63 -30.88 -14.00
N SER A 57 15.81 -29.95 -13.49
CA SER A 57 15.33 -28.80 -14.27
C SER A 57 16.42 -27.74 -14.50
N ILE A 58 17.49 -27.76 -13.70
CA ILE A 58 18.64 -26.86 -13.84
C ILE A 58 19.50 -27.35 -15.03
N PRO A 59 19.83 -26.49 -16.01
CA PRO A 59 20.70 -26.86 -17.12
C PRO A 59 22.04 -27.43 -16.63
N HIS A 60 22.55 -28.48 -17.28
CA HIS A 60 23.76 -29.20 -16.86
C HIS A 60 24.98 -28.29 -16.61
N LYS A 61 25.16 -27.24 -17.43
CA LYS A 61 26.23 -26.25 -17.28
C LYS A 61 26.19 -25.43 -15.98
N PHE A 62 25.04 -25.40 -15.30
CA PHE A 62 24.84 -24.69 -14.03
C PHE A 62 24.73 -25.65 -12.84
N ARG A 63 25.03 -26.95 -13.04
CA ARG A 63 25.05 -27.96 -11.98
C ARG A 63 26.50 -28.32 -11.58
N PRO A 64 26.83 -28.30 -10.27
CA PRO A 64 26.07 -27.69 -9.18
C PRO A 64 26.00 -26.16 -9.27
N LEU A 65 25.08 -25.54 -8.52
CA LEU A 65 25.01 -24.09 -8.40
C LEU A 65 26.27 -23.59 -7.69
N ALA A 66 27.09 -22.81 -8.38
CA ALA A 66 28.35 -22.28 -7.84
C ALA A 66 28.14 -21.41 -6.59
N ASN A 67 29.18 -21.33 -5.75
CA ASN A 67 29.28 -20.53 -4.51
C ASN A 67 28.26 -20.91 -3.41
N ARG A 68 27.73 -22.12 -3.47
CA ARG A 68 26.76 -22.68 -2.52
C ARG A 68 26.98 -24.18 -2.37
N ILE A 69 26.56 -24.72 -1.24
CA ILE A 69 26.45 -26.16 -1.04
C ILE A 69 25.08 -26.61 -1.57
N ASN A 70 25.06 -27.65 -2.39
CA ASN A 70 23.85 -28.16 -3.06
C ASN A 70 23.49 -29.51 -2.44
N ILE A 71 22.32 -29.63 -1.81
CA ILE A 71 21.85 -30.91 -1.26
C ILE A 71 20.59 -31.34 -2.01
N VAL A 72 20.68 -32.49 -2.68
CA VAL A 72 19.59 -33.06 -3.48
C VAL A 72 18.89 -34.16 -2.68
N VAL A 73 17.60 -33.98 -2.42
CA VAL A 73 16.75 -34.98 -1.76
C VAL A 73 16.10 -35.86 -2.82
N SER A 74 16.39 -37.16 -2.78
CA SER A 74 15.89 -38.14 -3.75
C SER A 74 15.83 -39.55 -3.18
N ARG A 75 14.93 -40.38 -3.71
CA ARG A 75 14.92 -41.83 -3.47
C ARG A 75 15.97 -42.56 -4.32
N GLN A 76 16.54 -41.90 -5.33
CA GLN A 76 17.68 -42.42 -6.07
C GLN A 76 18.88 -42.52 -5.12
N THR A 77 19.60 -43.64 -5.17
CA THR A 77 20.75 -43.90 -4.30
C THR A 77 22.08 -43.69 -5.01
N ASP A 78 22.11 -43.71 -6.35
CA ASP A 78 23.32 -43.48 -7.15
C ASP A 78 23.50 -41.98 -7.47
N PRO A 79 24.53 -41.31 -6.92
CA PRO A 79 24.83 -39.90 -7.21
C PRO A 79 25.27 -39.64 -8.64
N SER A 80 25.89 -40.62 -9.30
CA SER A 80 26.45 -40.45 -10.65
C SER A 80 25.36 -40.20 -11.69
N LEU A 81 24.18 -40.80 -11.51
CA LEU A 81 23.01 -40.61 -12.37
C LEU A 81 22.40 -39.20 -12.29
N LEU A 82 22.86 -38.38 -11.33
CA LEU A 82 22.38 -37.02 -11.12
C LEU A 82 23.48 -35.97 -11.29
N ASP A 83 24.67 -36.34 -11.74
CA ASP A 83 25.83 -35.43 -11.82
C ASP A 83 26.18 -34.81 -10.45
N ILE A 84 26.01 -35.58 -9.37
CA ILE A 84 26.30 -35.16 -8.00
C ILE A 84 27.72 -35.58 -7.63
N ASP A 85 28.51 -34.60 -7.22
CA ASP A 85 29.90 -34.72 -6.84
C ASP A 85 30.19 -33.93 -5.55
N PRO A 86 30.52 -34.61 -4.43
CA PRO A 86 30.90 -33.97 -3.17
C PRO A 86 32.11 -33.04 -3.29
N GLN A 87 33.03 -33.28 -4.24
CA GLN A 87 34.18 -32.40 -4.49
C GLN A 87 33.77 -31.05 -5.09
N ARG A 88 32.55 -30.96 -5.63
CA ARG A 88 31.97 -29.74 -6.20
C ARG A 88 30.87 -29.15 -5.31
N ASP A 89 30.91 -29.42 -4.01
CA ASP A 89 29.91 -29.01 -3.01
C ASP A 89 28.48 -29.48 -3.36
N SER A 90 28.32 -30.72 -3.84
CA SER A 90 27.01 -31.31 -4.11
C SER A 90 26.82 -32.68 -3.48
N TYR A 91 25.68 -32.90 -2.83
CA TYR A 91 25.41 -34.06 -2.00
C TYR A 91 24.05 -34.66 -2.30
N LEU A 92 23.94 -35.99 -2.21
CA LEU A 92 22.69 -36.74 -2.37
C LEU A 92 22.26 -37.28 -1.01
N VAL A 93 21.00 -37.03 -0.63
CA VAL A 93 20.39 -37.54 0.58
C VAL A 93 18.97 -38.03 0.30
N ASN A 94 18.42 -38.84 1.20
CA ASN A 94 17.11 -39.48 1.01
C ASN A 94 15.93 -38.73 1.68
N SER A 95 16.20 -37.79 2.58
CA SER A 95 15.18 -37.02 3.32
C SER A 95 15.69 -35.63 3.72
N ILE A 96 14.79 -34.76 4.20
CA ILE A 96 15.16 -33.46 4.78
C ILE A 96 15.92 -33.66 6.09
N GLU A 97 15.54 -34.67 6.87
CA GLU A 97 16.20 -35.05 8.13
C GLU A 97 17.67 -35.39 7.88
N SER A 98 17.95 -36.27 6.91
CA SER A 98 19.31 -36.63 6.50
C SER A 98 20.09 -35.42 5.94
N ALA A 99 19.40 -34.50 5.24
CA ALA A 99 20.01 -33.24 4.81
C ALA A 99 20.47 -32.40 6.01
N CYS A 100 19.63 -32.31 7.04
CA CYS A 100 19.94 -31.53 8.25
C CYS A 100 21.02 -32.20 9.10
N GLU A 101 21.04 -33.53 9.20
CA GLU A 101 22.12 -34.27 9.85
C GLU A 101 23.46 -34.04 9.14
N LEU A 102 23.47 -34.09 7.80
CA LEU A 102 24.65 -33.78 7.01
C LEU A 102 25.14 -32.34 7.26
N ILE A 103 24.23 -31.37 7.31
CA ILE A 103 24.53 -29.97 7.63
C ILE A 103 25.15 -29.84 9.02
N GLN A 104 24.60 -30.53 10.02
CA GLN A 104 25.12 -30.52 11.39
C GLN A 104 26.51 -31.15 11.51
N GLN A 105 26.82 -32.15 10.68
CA GLN A 105 28.15 -32.76 10.62
C GLN A 105 29.20 -31.84 9.97
N MET A 106 28.78 -30.81 9.24
CA MET A 106 29.67 -29.82 8.61
C MET A 106 30.14 -28.72 9.60
N GLU A 107 29.64 -28.68 10.84
CA GLU A 107 29.85 -27.62 11.84
C GLU A 107 31.10 -27.75 12.76
N PRO A 108 31.51 -26.65 13.46
CA PRO A 108 30.93 -26.29 14.77
C PRO A 108 30.27 -24.88 14.78
N LEU A 109 28.97 -24.76 15.10
CA LEU A 109 28.22 -23.49 15.24
C LEU A 109 28.58 -22.77 16.55
N ASP A 110 28.80 -21.45 16.49
CA ASP A 110 28.35 -20.54 17.53
C ASP A 110 27.29 -19.60 16.94
N LEU A 111 26.03 -19.81 17.32
CA LEU A 111 24.87 -19.00 16.88
C LEU A 111 24.54 -17.88 17.87
N THR A 112 25.42 -17.58 18.82
CA THR A 112 25.12 -16.60 19.86
C THR A 112 26.32 -15.69 20.16
N ARG A 113 26.24 -14.47 19.61
CA ARG A 113 27.06 -13.27 19.92
C ARG A 113 28.28 -13.04 19.02
N GLY A 114 28.35 -11.82 18.49
CA GLY A 114 29.58 -11.28 17.92
C GLY A 114 30.60 -11.05 19.03
N GLN A 115 31.75 -11.72 18.92
CA GLN A 115 33.09 -11.21 19.27
C GLN A 115 34.14 -12.09 18.57
N GLU A 116 35.27 -11.47 18.27
CA GLU A 116 36.41 -12.03 17.56
C GLU A 116 37.03 -13.24 18.28
N GLY A 117 37.47 -14.22 17.50
CA GLY A 117 38.23 -15.37 18.00
C GLY A 117 38.82 -16.18 16.85
N SER A 118 40.12 -15.99 16.62
CA SER A 118 40.95 -16.78 15.72
C SER A 118 40.98 -18.26 16.11
N THR A 119 40.85 -19.18 15.15
CA THR A 119 41.80 -20.31 14.99
C THR A 119 41.53 -21.13 13.72
N SER A 120 42.62 -21.61 13.14
CA SER A 120 42.78 -22.31 11.88
C SER A 120 42.37 -23.79 11.92
N THR A 121 41.27 -24.16 11.24
CA THR A 121 41.14 -25.41 10.46
C THR A 121 40.11 -25.15 9.34
N GLY A 122 40.41 -25.55 8.10
CA GLY A 122 39.62 -25.23 6.90
C GLY A 122 38.26 -25.94 6.80
N ARG A 123 37.40 -25.81 7.81
CA ARG A 123 36.00 -26.27 7.77
C ARG A 123 35.10 -25.17 7.22
N GLN A 124 34.36 -25.47 6.16
CA GLN A 124 33.37 -24.56 5.57
C GLN A 124 32.26 -24.31 6.60
N VAL A 125 32.18 -23.08 7.11
CA VAL A 125 31.16 -22.70 8.11
C VAL A 125 29.90 -22.28 7.33
N ILE A 126 28.77 -22.93 7.62
CA ILE A 126 27.50 -22.70 6.91
C ILE A 126 26.84 -21.41 7.44
N HIS A 127 26.43 -20.51 6.54
CA HIS A 127 25.75 -19.25 6.91
C HIS A 127 24.23 -19.43 7.03
N ARG A 128 23.56 -19.82 5.94
CA ARG A 128 22.10 -20.05 5.91
C ARG A 128 21.73 -21.27 5.08
N VAL A 129 20.58 -21.86 5.41
CA VAL A 129 20.02 -23.02 4.70
C VAL A 129 18.71 -22.62 4.02
N PHE A 130 18.67 -22.81 2.70
CA PHE A 130 17.52 -22.52 1.86
C PHE A 130 16.89 -23.81 1.33
N VAL A 131 15.57 -23.82 1.19
CA VAL A 131 14.81 -24.92 0.61
C VAL A 131 14.06 -24.43 -0.61
N ILE A 132 14.27 -25.10 -1.75
CA ILE A 132 13.56 -24.86 -3.01
C ILE A 132 13.09 -26.19 -3.59
N GLY A 133 11.84 -26.27 -4.06
CA GLY A 133 11.38 -27.53 -4.62
C GLY A 133 9.92 -27.56 -5.01
N GLY A 134 9.40 -28.79 -5.14
CA GLY A 134 7.98 -29.05 -5.34
C GLY A 134 7.20 -29.06 -4.02
N ALA A 135 5.87 -29.09 -4.14
CA ALA A 135 4.93 -29.02 -3.02
C ALA A 135 5.24 -30.00 -1.88
N GLU A 136 5.63 -31.25 -2.20
CA GLU A 136 5.93 -32.26 -1.18
C GLU A 136 7.11 -31.86 -0.28
N LEU A 137 8.16 -31.24 -0.83
CA LEU A 137 9.32 -30.79 -0.06
C LEU A 137 8.90 -29.67 0.91
N TYR A 138 8.13 -28.70 0.42
CA TYR A 138 7.60 -27.64 1.26
C TYR A 138 6.64 -28.17 2.32
N LYS A 139 5.75 -29.12 1.98
CA LYS A 139 4.84 -29.76 2.94
C LYS A 139 5.61 -30.46 4.05
N THR A 140 6.65 -31.23 3.72
CA THR A 140 7.50 -31.89 4.73
C THR A 140 8.10 -30.87 5.69
N VAL A 141 8.65 -29.77 5.16
CA VAL A 141 9.25 -28.74 6.01
C VAL A 141 8.20 -28.02 6.86
N LEU A 142 7.04 -27.68 6.31
CA LEU A 142 6.00 -26.92 7.01
C LEU A 142 5.20 -27.73 8.03
N LYS A 143 5.03 -29.05 7.81
CA LYS A 143 4.33 -29.96 8.75
C LYS A 143 5.20 -30.38 9.94
N SER A 144 6.50 -30.15 9.87
CA SER A 144 7.50 -30.63 10.84
C SER A 144 7.56 -29.84 12.16
N GLN A 145 6.44 -29.32 12.66
CA GLN A 145 6.43 -28.42 13.85
C GLN A 145 7.00 -29.06 15.13
N GLU A 146 7.15 -30.40 15.15
CA GLU A 146 7.73 -31.19 16.26
C GLU A 146 9.08 -31.85 15.93
N ASN A 147 9.73 -31.51 14.81
CA ASN A 147 11.00 -32.13 14.41
C ASN A 147 12.19 -31.60 15.23
N LYS A 148 13.03 -32.49 15.78
CA LYS A 148 14.19 -32.12 16.62
C LYS A 148 15.42 -31.67 15.83
N LEU A 149 15.49 -31.98 14.53
CA LEU A 149 16.63 -31.70 13.66
C LEU A 149 16.53 -30.33 12.98
N PHE A 150 15.33 -29.89 12.60
CA PHE A 150 15.15 -28.65 11.87
C PHE A 150 13.85 -27.94 12.21
N ARG A 151 13.78 -26.65 11.89
CA ARG A 151 12.57 -25.84 12.01
C ARG A 151 12.39 -24.97 10.76
N PRO A 152 11.15 -24.76 10.29
CA PRO A 152 10.91 -23.71 9.31
C PRO A 152 11.15 -22.35 9.98
N ALA A 153 11.90 -21.47 9.33
CA ALA A 153 12.25 -20.15 9.85
C ALA A 153 11.50 -19.05 9.09
N ASN A 154 11.74 -18.97 7.79
CA ASN A 154 11.19 -17.95 6.91
C ASN A 154 10.61 -18.57 5.64
N ILE A 155 9.56 -17.97 5.10
CA ILE A 155 9.08 -18.22 3.73
C ILE A 155 9.27 -16.93 2.95
N LEU A 156 10.14 -16.98 1.94
CA LEU A 156 10.42 -15.90 1.02
C LEU A 156 9.65 -16.19 -0.25
N MET A 157 8.54 -15.49 -0.44
CA MET A 157 7.60 -15.78 -1.52
C MET A 157 7.58 -14.63 -2.53
N THR A 158 8.04 -14.91 -3.75
CA THR A 158 7.79 -14.10 -4.94
C THR A 158 6.39 -14.44 -5.46
N ARG A 159 5.47 -13.48 -5.45
CA ARG A 159 4.14 -13.64 -6.07
C ARG A 159 4.18 -13.14 -7.50
N ILE A 160 3.70 -13.96 -8.44
CA ILE A 160 3.73 -13.62 -9.86
C ILE A 160 2.35 -13.22 -10.36
N LEU A 161 2.28 -12.10 -11.09
CA LEU A 161 1.07 -11.63 -11.77
C LEU A 161 0.88 -12.40 -13.08
N SER A 162 -0.08 -13.31 -13.14
CA SER A 162 -0.34 -13.99 -14.41
C SER A 162 -1.05 -13.05 -15.41
N GLU A 163 -0.31 -12.47 -16.35
CA GLU A 163 -0.88 -11.78 -17.54
C GLU A 163 -1.53 -12.76 -18.53
N HIS A 164 -1.34 -14.06 -18.32
CA HIS A 164 -1.93 -15.13 -19.11
C HIS A 164 -2.90 -15.96 -18.24
N PRO A 165 -4.21 -15.74 -18.31
CA PRO A 165 -5.21 -16.50 -17.55
C PRO A 165 -5.16 -18.02 -17.81
N SER A 166 -4.53 -18.45 -18.90
CA SER A 166 -4.30 -19.85 -19.24
C SER A 166 -3.28 -20.54 -18.34
N ILE A 167 -2.29 -19.83 -17.79
CA ILE A 167 -1.27 -20.41 -16.91
C ILE A 167 -1.93 -20.97 -15.65
N GLU A 168 -2.87 -20.25 -15.04
CA GLU A 168 -3.54 -20.73 -13.82
C GLU A 168 -4.39 -21.98 -14.06
N LYS A 169 -5.00 -22.10 -15.25
CA LYS A 169 -5.76 -23.30 -15.62
C LYS A 169 -4.86 -24.52 -15.85
N SER A 170 -3.57 -24.30 -16.08
CA SER A 170 -2.62 -25.35 -16.44
C SER A 170 -1.72 -25.78 -15.27
N ILE A 171 -1.77 -25.08 -14.14
CA ILE A 171 -1.05 -25.46 -12.92
C ILE A 171 -1.70 -26.67 -12.26
N ASP A 172 -0.87 -27.65 -11.91
CA ASP A 172 -1.27 -28.89 -11.24
C ASP A 172 -0.62 -29.06 -9.86
N THR A 173 0.31 -28.17 -9.50
CA THR A 173 1.08 -28.23 -8.27
C THR A 173 1.02 -26.89 -7.54
N PHE A 174 0.63 -26.92 -6.26
CA PHE A 174 0.37 -25.72 -5.46
C PHE A 174 1.22 -25.68 -4.18
N PHE A 175 1.65 -24.48 -3.78
CA PHE A 175 2.30 -24.24 -2.51
C PHE A 175 1.30 -24.42 -1.36
N PRO A 176 1.69 -25.06 -0.24
CA PRO A 176 0.81 -25.24 0.91
C PRO A 176 0.32 -23.90 1.46
N GLU A 177 -0.98 -23.77 1.67
CA GLU A 177 -1.56 -22.53 2.18
C GLU A 177 -1.15 -22.28 3.63
N CYS A 178 -0.50 -21.14 3.88
CA CYS A 178 -0.01 -20.73 5.20
C CYS A 178 -0.58 -19.38 5.67
N ARG A 179 -1.41 -18.71 4.84
CA ARG A 179 -1.89 -17.32 5.08
C ARG A 179 -2.75 -17.18 6.34
N HIS A 180 -3.31 -18.28 6.83
CA HIS A 180 -4.17 -18.34 8.03
C HIS A 180 -3.59 -19.22 9.14
N HIS A 181 -2.32 -19.61 9.04
CA HIS A 181 -1.73 -20.48 10.04
C HIS A 181 -1.35 -19.66 11.29
N PRO A 182 -1.78 -20.06 12.51
CA PRO A 182 -1.65 -19.23 13.73
C PRO A 182 -0.20 -18.89 14.10
N THR A 183 0.76 -19.70 13.66
CA THR A 183 2.19 -19.50 13.91
C THR A 183 2.95 -18.82 12.78
N TRP A 184 2.30 -18.48 11.66
CA TRP A 184 2.94 -17.80 10.53
C TRP A 184 2.38 -16.39 10.37
N SER A 185 3.25 -15.39 10.47
CA SER A 185 2.87 -13.98 10.26
C SER A 185 3.67 -13.39 9.11
N LYS A 186 3.01 -12.72 8.17
CA LYS A 186 3.66 -11.87 7.17
C LYS A 186 4.46 -10.79 7.90
N SER A 187 5.76 -10.66 7.61
CA SER A 187 6.58 -9.59 8.19
C SER A 187 6.09 -8.24 7.67
N GLN A 188 5.78 -7.34 8.59
CA GLN A 188 5.39 -5.96 8.32
C GLN A 188 6.53 -4.97 8.59
N ASN A 189 7.72 -5.48 8.93
CA ASN A 189 8.86 -4.66 9.35
C ASN A 189 9.92 -4.63 8.23
N PRO A 190 10.08 -3.49 7.52
CA PRO A 190 11.08 -3.35 6.47
C PRO A 190 12.52 -3.51 6.96
N GLN A 191 12.82 -3.15 8.21
CA GLN A 191 14.16 -3.34 8.77
C GLN A 191 14.48 -4.82 8.98
N GLU A 192 13.50 -5.62 9.41
CA GLU A 192 13.65 -7.07 9.56
C GLU A 192 13.86 -7.75 8.20
N GLN A 193 13.12 -7.32 7.18
CA GLN A 193 13.29 -7.80 5.80
C GLN A 193 14.66 -7.41 5.25
N ASN A 194 15.07 -6.15 5.40
CA ASN A 194 16.37 -5.66 4.93
C ASN A 194 17.54 -6.33 5.65
N ALA A 195 17.44 -6.57 6.96
CA ALA A 195 18.46 -7.30 7.72
C ALA A 195 18.64 -8.75 7.21
N PHE A 196 17.56 -9.37 6.71
CA PHE A 196 17.65 -10.68 6.09
C PHE A 196 18.19 -10.61 4.66
N LEU A 197 17.85 -9.58 3.88
CA LEU A 197 18.25 -9.46 2.47
C LEU A 197 19.64 -8.85 2.26
N LEU A 198 20.28 -8.32 3.31
CA LEU A 198 21.60 -7.69 3.26
C LEU A 198 22.63 -8.48 4.09
N LEU A 199 23.92 -8.21 3.84
CA LEU A 199 24.99 -8.75 4.69
C LEU A 199 25.08 -7.93 5.99
N PRO A 200 25.46 -8.55 7.12
CA PRO A 200 25.75 -7.80 8.34
C PRO A 200 26.86 -6.78 8.10
N GLY A 201 26.60 -5.50 8.38
CA GLY A 201 27.57 -4.41 8.20
C GLY A 201 27.54 -3.69 6.85
N THR A 202 26.74 -4.13 5.87
CA THR A 202 26.46 -3.30 4.69
C THR A 202 25.41 -2.25 5.05
N GLN A 203 25.85 -1.05 5.40
CA GLN A 203 24.98 0.13 5.46
C GLN A 203 24.61 0.55 4.03
N HIS A 204 23.35 0.88 3.78
CA HIS A 204 23.10 1.94 2.79
C HIS A 204 23.52 3.26 3.43
N PRO A 205 24.14 4.20 2.67
CA PRO A 205 24.24 5.56 3.14
C PRO A 205 22.83 6.02 3.50
N ILE A 206 22.69 6.54 4.72
CA ILE A 206 21.59 7.43 5.06
C ILE A 206 21.59 8.50 3.95
N ILE A 207 20.52 8.56 3.16
CA ILE A 207 20.38 9.56 2.12
C ILE A 207 20.24 10.92 2.82
N ASN A 208 21.36 11.59 3.03
CA ASN A 208 21.43 13.03 3.29
C ASN A 208 21.58 13.72 1.93
N GLU A 209 20.73 14.72 1.67
CA GLU A 209 20.77 15.57 0.49
C GLU A 209 22.04 16.45 0.47
N SER A 210 22.78 16.46 -0.65
CA SER A 210 23.49 17.65 -1.15
C SER A 210 24.01 17.47 -2.59
N SER A 211 23.34 18.18 -3.52
CA SER A 211 23.76 18.79 -4.80
C SER A 211 24.45 18.01 -5.96
N PRO A 212 24.30 18.53 -7.21
CA PRO A 212 24.58 17.83 -8.46
C PRO A 212 25.97 18.15 -9.05
N ASP A 213 26.31 17.41 -10.11
CA ASP A 213 27.48 17.48 -11.00
C ASP A 213 28.72 16.67 -10.64
N SER A 214 28.90 15.54 -11.34
CA SER A 214 29.96 15.40 -12.35
C SER A 214 29.93 14.02 -13.01
N ALA A 215 30.35 13.98 -14.27
CA ALA A 215 30.29 12.85 -15.18
C ALA A 215 31.37 11.78 -14.89
N ASP A 216 31.09 10.58 -15.42
CA ASP A 216 32.01 9.47 -15.68
C ASP A 216 32.74 8.83 -14.49
N GLN A 217 32.08 7.83 -13.87
CA GLN A 217 32.74 6.57 -13.47
C GLN A 217 31.77 5.38 -13.64
N LYS A 218 32.13 4.44 -14.52
CA LYS A 218 31.51 3.11 -14.62
C LYS A 218 32.01 2.24 -13.47
N GLU A 219 31.24 2.12 -12.40
CA GLU A 219 31.32 1.01 -11.46
C GLU A 219 30.06 0.12 -11.58
N PRO A 220 30.15 -1.21 -11.37
CA PRO A 220 29.01 -2.10 -11.50
C PRO A 220 28.09 -1.92 -10.29
N SER A 221 27.16 -0.98 -10.39
CA SER A 221 26.15 -0.74 -9.36
C SER A 221 25.33 -2.01 -9.13
N HIS A 222 25.45 -2.61 -7.95
CA HIS A 222 24.57 -3.64 -7.40
C HIS A 222 23.18 -3.07 -7.04
N ASN A 223 22.57 -2.30 -7.93
CA ASN A 223 21.21 -1.81 -7.79
C ASN A 223 20.27 -2.72 -8.57
N PHE A 224 19.52 -3.53 -7.85
CA PHE A 224 18.36 -4.21 -8.41
C PHE A 224 17.26 -3.15 -8.60
N HIS A 225 16.92 -2.84 -9.84
CA HIS A 225 15.79 -1.96 -10.16
C HIS A 225 14.52 -2.79 -10.34
N PHE A 226 13.44 -2.39 -9.68
CA PHE A 226 12.18 -3.13 -9.52
C PHE A 226 11.23 -3.07 -10.73
N ASP A 227 11.67 -2.55 -11.87
CA ASP A 227 10.83 -2.40 -13.06
C ASP A 227 11.27 -3.35 -14.17
N GLN A 228 10.81 -4.61 -14.08
CA GLN A 228 10.74 -5.56 -15.20
C GLN A 228 9.72 -6.68 -14.86
N LEU A 229 8.51 -6.53 -15.41
CA LEU A 229 7.32 -7.41 -15.54
C LEU A 229 7.19 -8.73 -14.73
N ILE A 230 5.98 -8.92 -14.18
CA ILE A 230 5.37 -10.15 -13.59
C ILE A 230 5.79 -10.54 -12.15
N ILE A 231 6.10 -9.58 -11.29
CA ILE A 231 6.13 -9.83 -9.83
C ILE A 231 5.11 -8.89 -9.19
N GLU A 232 4.04 -9.46 -8.61
CA GLU A 232 3.00 -8.72 -7.88
C GLU A 232 3.59 -8.09 -6.64
N ASP A 233 4.33 -8.91 -5.88
CA ASP A 233 4.96 -8.55 -4.62
C ASP A 233 5.91 -9.69 -4.19
N SER A 234 6.92 -9.38 -3.40
CA SER A 234 7.72 -10.38 -2.67
C SER A 234 7.56 -10.18 -1.16
N PHE A 235 7.28 -11.26 -0.42
CA PHE A 235 7.03 -11.17 1.02
C PHE A 235 7.84 -12.19 1.82
N MET A 236 8.23 -11.81 3.03
CA MET A 236 8.78 -12.71 4.04
C MET A 236 7.71 -13.07 5.07
N TYR A 237 7.45 -14.36 5.30
CA TYR A 237 6.66 -14.84 6.43
C TYR A 237 7.59 -15.43 7.48
N ASN A 238 7.33 -15.13 8.75
CA ASN A 238 8.14 -15.60 9.87
C ASN A 238 7.35 -16.61 10.71
N PHE A 239 8.02 -17.68 11.14
CA PHE A 239 7.45 -18.65 12.07
C PHE A 239 7.61 -18.16 13.52
N ARG A 240 6.50 -18.07 14.27
CA ARG A 240 6.44 -17.72 15.68
C ARG A 240 6.02 -18.95 16.50
N GLN A 241 6.94 -19.50 17.28
CA GLN A 241 6.60 -20.46 18.33
C GLN A 241 5.96 -19.66 19.48
N PHE A 242 4.73 -20.03 19.85
CA PHE A 242 3.82 -19.43 20.86
C PHE A 242 2.89 -18.29 20.36
N PRO A 243 1.61 -18.30 20.77
CA PRO A 243 0.68 -17.22 20.44
C PRO A 243 1.18 -15.91 21.07
N PRO A 244 0.80 -14.73 20.54
CA PRO A 244 0.93 -13.51 21.33
C PRO A 244 0.29 -13.79 22.69
N ARG A 245 1.01 -13.58 23.79
CA ARG A 245 0.35 -13.57 25.11
C ARG A 245 -0.84 -12.64 24.97
N ASP A 246 -2.03 -13.13 25.33
CA ASP A 246 -3.19 -12.27 25.54
C ASP A 246 -2.71 -11.09 26.38
N LEU A 247 -2.64 -9.91 25.75
CA LEU A 247 -2.72 -8.64 26.46
C LEU A 247 -4.14 -8.57 26.99
N ARG A 248 -4.45 -9.35 28.05
CA ARG A 248 -5.51 -8.96 28.95
C ARG A 248 -5.08 -7.61 29.47
N LEU A 249 -5.79 -6.57 29.03
CA LEU A 249 -5.72 -5.25 29.63
C LEU A 249 -5.79 -5.44 31.15
N PRO A 250 -4.90 -4.83 31.94
CA PRO A 250 -5.13 -4.78 33.38
C PRO A 250 -6.50 -4.13 33.59
N GLY A 251 -7.37 -4.82 34.35
CA GLY A 251 -8.68 -4.28 34.71
C GLY A 251 -8.53 -2.90 35.35
N PRO A 252 -9.59 -2.06 35.27
CA PRO A 252 -9.54 -0.73 35.85
C PRO A 252 -9.21 -0.81 37.35
N PRO A 253 -8.43 0.16 37.90
CA PRO A 253 -8.13 0.19 39.31
C PRO A 253 -9.42 0.31 40.13
N PRO A 254 -9.52 -0.33 41.31
CA PRO A 254 -10.72 -0.27 42.12
C PRO A 254 -10.92 1.16 42.63
N GLY A 255 -12.01 1.82 42.25
CA GLY A 255 -12.39 3.11 42.86
C GLY A 255 -13.09 4.15 41.99
N THR A 256 -13.53 3.87 40.77
CA THR A 256 -14.40 4.80 40.02
C THR A 256 -15.87 4.39 40.13
N PRO A 257 -16.77 5.25 40.65
CA PRO A 257 -18.18 4.92 40.82
C PRO A 257 -18.90 4.83 39.47
N THR A 258 -19.76 3.83 39.31
CA THR A 258 -20.71 3.70 38.20
C THR A 258 -21.99 4.50 38.46
N GLU A 259 -22.65 4.92 37.38
CA GLU A 259 -23.78 5.85 37.26
C GLU A 259 -25.12 5.47 37.94
N ASP A 260 -25.13 4.64 38.99
CA ASP A 260 -26.38 4.21 39.66
C ASP A 260 -26.56 4.72 41.11
N ASP A 261 -25.69 5.59 41.62
CA ASP A 261 -25.79 6.12 42.99
C ASP A 261 -26.08 7.63 43.06
N VAL A 262 -27.25 8.07 42.58
CA VAL A 262 -27.89 9.31 43.10
C VAL A 262 -29.42 9.18 43.08
N ALA A 263 -29.95 8.26 43.87
CA ALA A 263 -31.35 8.31 44.30
C ALA A 263 -31.41 8.88 45.73
N GLY A 264 -31.80 10.16 45.84
CA GLY A 264 -32.40 10.68 47.07
C GLY A 264 -31.75 11.93 47.64
N THR A 265 -32.28 13.10 47.29
CA THR A 265 -32.73 14.06 48.32
C THR A 265 -33.70 15.08 47.72
N ARG A 266 -34.96 15.04 48.17
CA ARG A 266 -35.90 16.16 48.06
C ARG A 266 -35.42 17.29 48.98
N ARG A 267 -35.38 18.52 48.47
CA ARG A 267 -35.86 19.72 49.20
C ARG A 267 -36.27 20.82 48.22
N THR A 268 -37.42 21.38 48.54
CA THR A 268 -38.24 22.37 47.84
C THR A 268 -37.60 23.76 47.77
N LEU A 269 -37.93 24.56 46.74
CA LEU A 269 -38.42 25.94 46.88
C LEU A 269 -38.97 26.52 45.55
N SER A 270 -40.25 26.90 45.62
CA SER A 270 -41.00 27.99 44.96
C SER A 270 -40.79 28.36 43.49
N SER A 271 -41.87 28.09 42.73
CA SER A 271 -42.63 28.99 41.82
C SER A 271 -41.90 30.13 41.11
N HIS A 272 -41.97 30.14 39.77
CA HIS A 272 -42.47 31.26 38.96
C HIS A 272 -42.91 30.71 37.58
N SER A 273 -44.09 31.17 37.12
CA SER A 273 -44.81 30.71 35.93
C SER A 273 -44.06 30.91 34.61
N PRO A 274 -44.47 30.19 33.55
CA PRO A 274 -44.66 30.87 32.29
C PRO A 274 -46.00 30.56 31.59
N LEU A 275 -46.38 31.56 30.81
CA LEU A 275 -47.61 31.76 30.06
C LEU A 275 -47.91 30.64 29.05
N SER A 276 -49.21 30.37 28.93
CA SER A 276 -49.83 29.58 27.87
C SER A 276 -49.62 30.21 26.49
N PHE A 277 -49.20 29.43 25.51
CA PHE A 277 -49.44 29.70 24.10
C PHE A 277 -50.10 28.49 23.45
N GLN A 278 -51.26 28.75 22.82
CA GLN A 278 -52.08 27.78 22.11
C GLN A 278 -51.45 27.39 20.76
N PRO A 279 -51.72 26.19 20.24
CA PRO A 279 -51.22 25.75 18.94
C PRO A 279 -52.10 26.28 17.80
N THR A 280 -51.51 27.03 16.87
CA THR A 280 -52.15 27.38 15.58
C THR A 280 -51.79 26.36 14.52
N THR A 281 -52.81 25.82 13.86
CA THR A 281 -52.79 24.93 12.70
C THR A 281 -52.01 25.48 11.49
N PRO A 282 -51.37 24.64 10.67
CA PRO A 282 -50.62 25.11 9.51
C PRO A 282 -51.54 25.39 8.31
N HIS A 283 -51.45 26.61 7.78
CA HIS A 283 -52.03 26.97 6.49
C HIS A 283 -51.20 26.40 5.34
N ASN A 284 -51.89 25.69 4.46
CA ASN A 284 -51.40 25.11 3.22
C ASN A 284 -51.25 26.21 2.16
N ASN A 285 -50.03 26.62 1.84
CA ASN A 285 -49.72 27.45 0.67
C ASN A 285 -48.81 26.67 -0.27
N GLN A 286 -49.42 26.09 -1.31
CA GLN A 286 -48.72 25.58 -2.48
C GLN A 286 -48.19 26.78 -3.29
N THR A 287 -46.98 27.23 -3.00
CA THR A 287 -46.18 27.99 -3.96
C THR A 287 -45.55 27.02 -4.94
N GLN A 288 -45.96 27.11 -6.21
CA GLN A 288 -45.31 26.48 -7.34
C GLN A 288 -43.82 26.84 -7.33
N PHE A 289 -42.96 25.85 -7.07
CA PHE A 289 -41.52 25.96 -7.28
C PHE A 289 -41.26 26.09 -8.78
N THR A 290 -41.02 27.30 -9.24
CA THR A 290 -40.22 27.51 -10.45
C THR A 290 -38.78 27.13 -10.10
N PRO A 291 -38.11 26.24 -10.85
CA PRO A 291 -36.73 25.91 -10.57
C PRO A 291 -35.88 27.15 -10.83
N SER A 292 -35.38 27.77 -9.76
CA SER A 292 -34.36 28.81 -9.89
C SER A 292 -33.17 28.21 -10.64
N LYS A 293 -32.74 28.88 -11.71
CA LYS A 293 -31.53 28.54 -12.47
C LYS A 293 -30.37 28.38 -11.47
N MET A 294 -29.98 27.15 -11.15
CA MET A 294 -28.91 26.90 -10.18
C MET A 294 -27.62 27.54 -10.69
N ALA A 295 -26.89 28.21 -9.80
CA ALA A 295 -25.61 28.81 -10.14
C ALA A 295 -24.64 27.72 -10.66
N PRO A 296 -23.80 28.01 -11.67
CA PRO A 296 -22.85 27.04 -12.20
C PRO A 296 -21.87 26.56 -11.11
N ARG A 297 -21.49 25.27 -11.17
CA ARG A 297 -20.52 24.67 -10.24
C ARG A 297 -19.19 25.41 -10.32
N LYS A 298 -18.71 25.91 -9.17
CA LYS A 298 -17.43 26.62 -9.09
C LYS A 298 -16.27 25.69 -9.47
N PHE A 299 -15.39 26.13 -10.36
CA PHE A 299 -14.21 25.36 -10.77
C PHE A 299 -13.29 25.13 -9.56
N PHE A 300 -12.73 23.93 -9.43
CA PHE A 300 -11.95 23.53 -8.26
C PHE A 300 -10.60 22.94 -8.66
N VAL A 301 -9.49 23.45 -8.10
CA VAL A 301 -8.15 22.92 -8.34
C VAL A 301 -7.47 22.57 -7.02
N GLY A 302 -7.29 21.27 -6.81
CA GLY A 302 -6.51 20.70 -5.73
C GLY A 302 -5.07 20.43 -6.16
N GLY A 303 -4.08 20.88 -5.40
CA GLY A 303 -2.68 20.49 -5.57
C GLY A 303 -2.27 19.48 -4.50
N ASN A 304 -2.09 18.21 -4.87
CA ASN A 304 -1.60 17.18 -3.96
C ASN A 304 -0.08 17.07 -4.09
N PHE A 305 0.65 17.58 -3.10
CA PHE A 305 2.13 17.56 -3.13
C PHE A 305 2.68 16.15 -2.86
N LYS A 306 1.85 15.23 -2.39
CA LYS A 306 2.24 13.87 -1.97
C LYS A 306 3.40 13.94 -0.98
N MET A 307 4.29 12.96 -0.98
CA MET A 307 5.48 12.93 -0.13
C MET A 307 6.65 13.72 -0.75
N ASN A 308 6.45 15.00 -1.07
CA ASN A 308 7.48 15.87 -1.67
C ASN A 308 7.66 17.19 -0.92
N GLY A 309 8.88 17.72 -1.02
CA GLY A 309 9.26 19.04 -0.54
C GLY A 309 9.92 19.06 0.83
N THR A 310 10.80 20.03 1.02
CA THR A 310 11.33 20.48 2.30
C THR A 310 10.63 21.78 2.71
N LEU A 311 10.84 22.24 3.95
CA LEU A 311 10.28 23.53 4.38
C LEU A 311 10.71 24.68 3.45
N ASP A 312 11.99 24.74 3.07
CA ASP A 312 12.52 25.78 2.18
C ASP A 312 11.91 25.68 0.78
N SER A 313 11.91 24.49 0.16
CA SER A 313 11.35 24.34 -1.19
C SER A 313 9.85 24.67 -1.23
N LEU A 314 9.10 24.32 -0.18
CA LEU A 314 7.67 24.63 -0.08
C LEU A 314 7.43 26.12 0.16
N GLN A 315 8.27 26.81 0.92
CA GLN A 315 8.20 28.27 1.07
C GLN A 315 8.44 28.98 -0.26
N GLN A 316 9.41 28.51 -1.05
CA GLN A 316 9.67 29.04 -2.39
C GLN A 316 8.49 28.79 -3.35
N LEU A 317 7.91 27.59 -3.30
CA LEU A 317 6.71 27.25 -4.08
C LEU A 317 5.51 28.12 -3.70
N VAL A 318 5.24 28.26 -2.39
CA VAL A 318 4.16 29.12 -1.87
C VAL A 318 4.37 30.58 -2.26
N LYS A 319 5.60 31.07 -2.22
CA LYS A 319 5.93 32.42 -2.71
C LYS A 319 5.52 32.59 -4.18
N SER A 320 5.82 31.60 -5.03
CA SER A 320 5.41 31.67 -6.44
C SER A 320 3.89 31.74 -6.63
N PHE A 321 3.11 31.06 -5.77
CA PHE A 321 1.65 31.14 -5.80
C PHE A 321 1.14 32.49 -5.28
N ASN A 322 1.81 33.05 -4.28
CA ASN A 322 1.46 34.34 -3.70
C ASN A 322 1.63 35.49 -4.70
N ASP A 323 2.69 35.43 -5.49
CA ASP A 323 3.04 36.43 -6.51
C ASP A 323 2.16 36.31 -7.77
N ALA A 324 1.43 35.20 -7.94
CA ALA A 324 0.62 34.94 -9.11
C ALA A 324 -0.82 35.49 -9.01
N GLU A 325 -1.33 35.98 -10.14
CA GLU A 325 -2.76 36.24 -10.32
C GLU A 325 -3.53 34.94 -10.54
N LEU A 326 -4.53 34.71 -9.69
CA LEU A 326 -5.38 33.52 -9.72
C LEU A 326 -6.80 33.94 -10.05
N ASP A 327 -7.46 33.17 -10.91
CA ASP A 327 -8.86 33.34 -11.24
C ASP A 327 -9.72 33.27 -9.97
N SER A 328 -10.44 34.36 -9.67
CA SER A 328 -11.33 34.45 -8.51
C SER A 328 -12.50 33.46 -8.57
N ASN A 329 -12.82 32.96 -9.77
CA ASN A 329 -13.87 31.96 -9.99
C ASN A 329 -13.39 30.54 -9.74
N THR A 330 -12.09 30.32 -9.49
CA THR A 330 -11.55 29.01 -9.13
C THR A 330 -11.34 28.91 -7.62
N GLU A 331 -11.79 27.82 -7.02
CA GLU A 331 -11.47 27.45 -5.64
C GLU A 331 -10.19 26.61 -5.63
N VAL A 332 -9.21 27.00 -4.82
CA VAL A 332 -7.88 26.38 -4.83
C VAL A 332 -7.57 25.79 -3.46
N VAL A 333 -7.15 24.53 -3.44
CA VAL A 333 -6.70 23.84 -2.23
C VAL A 333 -5.31 23.25 -2.49
N VAL A 334 -4.33 23.49 -1.62
CA VAL A 334 -3.03 22.79 -1.67
C VAL A 334 -2.88 21.86 -0.48
N SER A 335 -2.32 20.68 -0.71
CA SER A 335 -2.21 19.62 0.29
C SER A 335 -0.75 19.18 0.46
N PRO A 336 0.03 19.85 1.33
CA PRO A 336 1.41 19.46 1.63
C PRO A 336 1.47 18.23 2.57
N PRO A 337 2.65 17.59 2.73
CA PRO A 337 2.87 16.62 3.79
C PRO A 337 2.48 17.18 5.16
N ALA A 338 2.02 16.30 6.07
CA ALA A 338 1.48 16.71 7.36
C ALA A 338 2.41 17.60 8.19
N LEU A 339 3.73 17.37 8.10
CA LEU A 339 4.77 18.16 8.76
C LEU A 339 4.75 19.65 8.39
N TYR A 340 4.23 19.99 7.20
CA TYR A 340 4.29 21.34 6.64
C TYR A 340 2.92 22.02 6.54
N LEU A 341 1.84 21.39 7.02
CA LEU A 341 0.47 21.93 6.92
C LEU A 341 0.34 23.34 7.49
N MET A 342 0.80 23.55 8.73
CA MET A 342 0.69 24.84 9.40
C MET A 342 1.59 25.90 8.75
N ALA A 343 2.82 25.53 8.38
CA ALA A 343 3.74 26.46 7.72
C ALA A 343 3.21 26.96 6.38
N VAL A 344 2.64 26.07 5.57
CA VAL A 344 2.00 26.44 4.30
C VAL A 344 0.72 27.25 4.54
N ARG A 345 -0.13 26.86 5.50
CA ARG A 345 -1.35 27.61 5.90
C ARG A 345 -1.03 29.05 6.28
N ASP A 346 0.06 29.26 7.02
CA ASP A 346 0.41 30.59 7.55
C ASP A 346 1.03 31.51 6.51
N THR A 347 1.55 30.96 5.42
CA THR A 347 2.30 31.71 4.40
C THR A 347 1.56 31.85 3.07
N VAL A 348 0.64 30.96 2.74
CA VAL A 348 -0.11 31.01 1.48
C VAL A 348 -1.17 32.12 1.49
N LYS A 349 -1.40 32.76 0.33
CA LYS A 349 -2.41 33.81 0.16
C LYS A 349 -3.81 33.29 0.49
N LYS A 350 -4.64 34.17 1.08
CA LYS A 350 -5.93 33.82 1.71
C LYS A 350 -6.97 33.15 0.79
N ASN A 351 -6.87 33.32 -0.52
CA ASN A 351 -7.76 32.68 -1.49
C ASN A 351 -7.28 31.28 -1.92
N ILE A 352 -6.18 30.78 -1.36
CA ILE A 352 -5.79 29.37 -1.42
C ILE A 352 -6.01 28.76 -0.05
N GLN A 353 -6.77 27.67 0.00
CA GLN A 353 -6.97 26.90 1.23
C GLN A 353 -5.94 25.78 1.35
N VAL A 354 -5.73 25.28 2.56
CA VAL A 354 -4.81 24.17 2.83
C VAL A 354 -5.60 22.94 3.25
N GLY A 355 -5.24 21.79 2.69
CA GLY A 355 -5.82 20.49 3.02
C GLY A 355 -4.78 19.49 3.51
N ALA A 356 -5.19 18.54 4.35
CA ALA A 356 -4.37 17.39 4.70
C ALA A 356 -4.43 16.32 3.59
N GLN A 357 -3.36 15.54 3.43
CA GLN A 357 -3.33 14.43 2.46
C GLN A 357 -4.02 13.16 2.98
N ASN A 358 -4.26 13.09 4.30
CA ASN A 358 -4.94 11.99 4.97
C ASN A 358 -5.40 12.44 6.38
N GLY A 359 -6.29 11.67 7.00
CA GLY A 359 -6.62 11.74 8.42
C GLY A 359 -7.26 10.44 8.88
N TYR A 360 -7.44 10.25 10.18
CA TYR A 360 -7.95 9.02 10.77
C TYR A 360 -9.31 9.23 11.44
N LEU A 361 -10.17 8.20 11.39
CA LEU A 361 -11.57 8.30 11.79
C LEU A 361 -11.79 8.40 13.31
N GLU A 362 -10.81 7.95 14.10
CA GLU A 362 -10.87 8.03 15.56
C GLU A 362 -10.48 9.43 16.03
N LYS A 363 -11.23 9.98 16.99
CA LYS A 363 -10.99 11.34 17.52
C LYS A 363 -9.64 11.47 18.25
N SER A 364 -9.21 10.38 18.91
CA SER A 364 -7.96 10.23 19.65
C SER A 364 -7.77 8.76 20.03
N GLY A 365 -6.54 8.30 20.26
CA GLY A 365 -6.30 6.96 20.79
C GLY A 365 -4.92 6.41 20.47
N ALA A 366 -4.76 5.09 20.62
CA ALA A 366 -3.51 4.38 20.37
C ALA A 366 -3.26 4.12 18.87
N PHE A 367 -3.18 5.20 18.08
CA PHE A 367 -2.99 5.18 16.63
C PHE A 367 -1.70 5.92 16.27
N THR A 368 -0.56 5.38 16.73
CA THR A 368 0.75 6.02 16.57
C THR A 368 1.05 6.34 15.10
N GLY A 369 1.28 7.62 14.80
CA GLY A 369 1.56 8.12 13.44
C GLY A 369 0.34 8.67 12.70
N GLU A 370 -0.88 8.44 13.19
CA GLU A 370 -2.09 8.99 12.58
C GLU A 370 -2.45 10.38 13.11
N ILE A 371 -3.22 11.14 12.31
CA ILE A 371 -3.73 12.47 12.65
C ILE A 371 -5.26 12.42 12.62
N SER A 372 -5.92 12.82 13.70
CA SER A 372 -7.39 12.82 13.75
C SER A 372 -7.98 14.04 13.05
N PHE A 373 -9.24 13.90 12.60
CA PHE A 373 -9.96 15.04 12.00
C PHE A 373 -10.16 16.21 12.97
N THR A 374 -10.28 15.94 14.28
CA THR A 374 -10.37 17.00 15.29
C THR A 374 -9.07 17.79 15.43
N GLN A 375 -7.90 17.14 15.28
CA GLN A 375 -6.61 17.84 15.24
C GLN A 375 -6.46 18.72 13.99
N LEU A 376 -6.98 18.29 12.83
CA LEU A 376 -6.97 19.12 11.62
C LEU A 376 -7.83 20.39 11.79
N ILE A 377 -9.00 20.26 12.41
CA ILE A 377 -9.88 21.39 12.72
C ILE A 377 -9.24 22.36 13.70
N ASP A 378 -8.62 21.86 14.78
CA ASP A 378 -7.87 22.66 15.74
C ASP A 378 -6.72 23.43 15.05
N ALA A 379 -6.01 22.75 14.15
CA ALA A 379 -4.99 23.34 13.29
C ALA A 379 -5.56 24.19 12.14
N LYS A 380 -6.88 24.47 12.10
CA LYS A 380 -7.53 25.30 11.06
C LYS A 380 -7.20 24.83 9.63
N ILE A 381 -7.14 23.53 9.42
CA ILE A 381 -6.96 22.89 8.11
C ILE A 381 -8.34 22.39 7.67
N PRO A 382 -9.08 23.14 6.83
CA PRO A 382 -10.50 22.87 6.55
C PRO A 382 -10.75 21.72 5.55
N TRP A 383 -9.70 21.24 4.87
CA TRP A 383 -9.80 20.22 3.83
C TRP A 383 -9.01 18.95 4.16
N VAL A 384 -9.45 17.81 3.63
CA VAL A 384 -8.68 16.56 3.65
C VAL A 384 -8.91 15.76 2.37
N ILE A 385 -7.85 15.19 1.81
CA ILE A 385 -7.92 14.18 0.75
C ILE A 385 -8.10 12.82 1.41
N LEU A 386 -9.08 12.03 0.94
CA LEU A 386 -9.34 10.68 1.45
C LEU A 386 -9.53 9.69 0.30
N GLY A 387 -9.02 8.47 0.48
CA GLY A 387 -9.12 7.41 -0.52
C GLY A 387 -8.28 7.62 -1.77
N HIS A 388 -7.24 8.46 -1.72
CA HIS A 388 -6.31 8.63 -2.83
C HIS A 388 -5.78 7.27 -3.30
N SER A 389 -5.65 7.08 -4.61
CA SER A 389 -5.22 5.81 -5.23
C SER A 389 -4.00 5.16 -4.55
N GLU A 390 -2.96 5.93 -4.23
CA GLU A 390 -1.76 5.43 -3.50
C GLU A 390 -2.11 4.84 -2.14
N ARG A 391 -3.07 5.41 -1.41
CA ARG A 391 -3.53 4.88 -0.11
C ARG A 391 -4.34 3.59 -0.28
N ARG A 392 -5.14 3.49 -1.33
CA ARG A 392 -5.88 2.26 -1.65
C ARG A 392 -4.92 1.14 -2.05
N SER A 393 -3.97 1.43 -2.95
CA SER A 393 -3.08 0.42 -3.52
C SER A 393 -1.93 0.02 -2.58
N LEU A 394 -1.24 1.00 -1.98
CA LEU A 394 -0.03 0.75 -1.19
C LEU A 394 -0.32 0.55 0.30
N PHE A 395 -1.34 1.23 0.83
CA PHE A 395 -1.71 1.18 2.24
C PHE A 395 -3.01 0.42 2.49
N HIS A 396 -3.57 -0.20 1.44
CA HIS A 396 -4.72 -1.10 1.49
C HIS A 396 -5.98 -0.50 2.12
N GLU A 397 -6.21 0.80 1.89
CA GLU A 397 -7.47 1.44 2.31
C GLU A 397 -8.61 1.03 1.38
N ASP A 398 -9.47 0.12 1.84
CA ASP A 398 -10.63 -0.34 1.09
C ASP A 398 -11.79 0.69 1.05
N SER A 399 -12.81 0.40 0.24
CA SER A 399 -13.98 1.29 0.07
C SER A 399 -14.78 1.51 1.34
N GLU A 400 -14.89 0.51 2.22
CA GLU A 400 -15.65 0.63 3.47
C GLU A 400 -14.90 1.52 4.46
N PHE A 401 -13.60 1.30 4.60
CA PHE A 401 -12.73 2.10 5.44
C PHE A 401 -12.65 3.56 4.98
N VAL A 402 -12.46 3.79 3.68
CA VAL A 402 -12.50 5.15 3.11
C VAL A 402 -13.86 5.79 3.34
N GLY A 403 -14.95 5.04 3.16
CA GLY A 403 -16.29 5.53 3.45
C GLY A 403 -16.47 5.98 4.89
N ALA A 404 -16.04 5.15 5.85
CA ALA A 404 -16.08 5.47 7.27
C ALA A 404 -15.25 6.73 7.60
N LYS A 405 -14.06 6.88 7.02
CA LYS A 405 -13.22 8.07 7.17
C LYS A 405 -13.90 9.31 6.61
N THR A 406 -14.49 9.24 5.43
CA THR A 406 -15.20 10.37 4.81
C THR A 406 -16.39 10.81 5.66
N GLY A 407 -17.20 9.85 6.15
CA GLY A 407 -18.30 10.16 7.06
C GLY A 407 -17.85 10.85 8.35
N ALA A 408 -16.78 10.34 8.97
CA ALA A 408 -16.21 10.92 10.19
C ALA A 408 -15.59 12.32 9.95
N ALA A 409 -14.93 12.54 8.81
CA ALA A 409 -14.35 13.83 8.44
C ALA A 409 -15.43 14.91 8.25
N VAL A 410 -16.50 14.59 7.52
CA VAL A 410 -17.62 15.50 7.30
C VAL A 410 -18.34 15.79 8.62
N ALA A 411 -18.54 14.78 9.47
CA ALA A 411 -19.12 14.96 10.82
C ALA A 411 -18.24 15.83 11.74
N ALA A 412 -16.93 15.90 11.49
CA ALA A 412 -16.00 16.80 12.16
C ALA A 412 -15.97 18.21 11.52
N ASN A 413 -16.85 18.52 10.57
CA ASN A 413 -16.90 19.76 9.79
C ASN A 413 -15.71 20.00 8.84
N LEU A 414 -15.00 18.95 8.41
CA LEU A 414 -14.05 19.07 7.30
C LEU A 414 -14.79 19.01 5.95
N SER A 415 -14.18 19.64 4.95
CA SER A 415 -14.48 19.36 3.56
C SER A 415 -13.55 18.26 3.03
N VAL A 416 -14.05 17.40 2.17
CA VAL A 416 -13.34 16.19 1.73
C VAL A 416 -13.17 16.19 0.21
N ILE A 417 -11.94 15.97 -0.24
CA ILE A 417 -11.65 15.55 -1.61
C ILE A 417 -11.63 14.01 -1.58
N ALA A 418 -12.73 13.39 -2.00
CA ALA A 418 -12.91 11.94 -1.95
C ALA A 418 -12.46 11.32 -3.28
N CYS A 419 -11.36 10.58 -3.25
CA CYS A 419 -10.76 9.99 -4.44
C CYS A 419 -11.35 8.60 -4.75
N ILE A 420 -11.66 8.41 -6.03
CA ILE A 420 -12.16 7.17 -6.61
C ILE A 420 -11.53 6.92 -7.97
N GLY A 421 -11.46 5.67 -8.40
CA GLY A 421 -10.95 5.30 -9.71
C GLY A 421 -10.54 3.85 -9.83
N GLU A 422 -10.33 3.43 -11.08
CA GLU A 422 -10.00 2.07 -11.46
C GLU A 422 -8.52 1.92 -11.86
N SER A 423 -7.99 0.71 -11.64
CA SER A 423 -6.68 0.29 -12.16
C SER A 423 -6.72 0.00 -13.66
N LEU A 424 -5.54 -0.10 -14.30
CA LEU A 424 -5.44 -0.46 -15.71
C LEU A 424 -6.13 -1.81 -15.99
N ALA A 425 -5.89 -2.80 -15.13
CA ALA A 425 -6.47 -4.13 -15.29
C ALA A 425 -8.00 -4.13 -15.15
N GLU A 426 -8.56 -3.25 -14.32
CA GLU A 426 -10.01 -3.07 -14.20
C GLU A 426 -10.59 -2.34 -15.42
N ARG A 427 -9.90 -1.33 -15.95
CA ARG A 427 -10.27 -0.65 -17.20
C ARG A 427 -10.28 -1.63 -18.38
N GLU A 428 -9.21 -2.41 -18.55
CA GLU A 428 -9.06 -3.40 -19.62
C GLU A 428 -10.04 -4.59 -19.50
N ALA A 429 -10.59 -4.80 -18.31
CA ALA A 429 -11.64 -5.79 -18.06
C ALA A 429 -13.06 -5.20 -18.13
N ASP A 430 -13.21 -3.97 -18.62
CA ASP A 430 -14.49 -3.23 -18.71
C ASP A 430 -15.21 -3.07 -17.36
N LYS A 431 -14.45 -2.93 -16.27
CA LYS A 431 -14.96 -2.81 -14.90
C LYS A 431 -14.94 -1.40 -14.32
N THR A 432 -14.59 -0.38 -15.11
CA THR A 432 -14.47 1.01 -14.66
C THR A 432 -15.66 1.46 -13.81
N LEU A 433 -16.87 1.40 -14.37
CA LEU A 433 -18.07 1.87 -13.67
C LEU A 433 -18.37 1.02 -12.44
N GLN A 434 -18.21 -0.30 -12.52
CA GLN A 434 -18.39 -1.18 -11.37
C GLN A 434 -17.49 -0.80 -10.18
N VAL A 435 -16.22 -0.48 -10.45
CA VAL A 435 -15.25 -0.09 -9.42
C VAL A 435 -15.59 1.29 -8.85
N VAL A 436 -15.84 2.26 -9.72
CA VAL A 436 -16.16 3.64 -9.36
C VAL A 436 -17.45 3.71 -8.52
N GLU A 437 -18.51 3.03 -8.95
CA GLU A 437 -19.79 2.97 -8.22
C GLU A 437 -19.63 2.28 -6.86
N SER A 438 -18.87 1.18 -6.77
CA SER A 438 -18.60 0.49 -5.50
C SER A 438 -17.87 1.39 -4.49
N GLN A 439 -16.92 2.20 -4.95
CA GLN A 439 -16.21 3.15 -4.11
C GLN A 439 -17.12 4.30 -3.65
N LEU A 440 -18.00 4.80 -4.53
CA LEU A 440 -19.03 5.79 -4.19
C LEU A 440 -20.06 5.25 -3.20
N ASP A 441 -20.48 3.99 -3.33
CA ASP A 441 -21.35 3.31 -2.38
C ASP A 441 -20.74 3.23 -0.98
N GLY A 442 -19.43 2.97 -0.90
CA GLY A 442 -18.69 3.02 0.37
C GLY A 442 -18.79 4.39 1.03
N ILE A 443 -18.55 5.47 0.28
CA ILE A 443 -18.68 6.85 0.76
C ILE A 443 -20.11 7.16 1.20
N LYS A 444 -21.11 6.80 0.39
CA LYS A 444 -22.53 7.00 0.71
C LYS A 444 -22.92 6.33 2.03
N LYS A 445 -22.49 5.09 2.27
CA LYS A 445 -22.73 4.36 3.53
C LYS A 445 -22.09 5.08 4.72
N GLY A 446 -20.86 5.56 4.55
CA GLY A 446 -20.15 6.34 5.56
C GLY A 446 -20.89 7.63 5.96
N LEU A 447 -21.39 8.39 4.99
CA LEU A 447 -22.17 9.61 5.25
C LEU A 447 -23.50 9.31 5.93
N ALA A 448 -24.21 8.28 5.46
CA ALA A 448 -25.48 7.86 6.05
C ALA A 448 -25.34 7.50 7.54
N LYS A 449 -24.24 6.85 7.93
CA LYS A 449 -23.93 6.51 9.33
C LYS A 449 -23.89 7.74 10.26
N HIS A 450 -23.52 8.90 9.71
CA HIS A 450 -23.41 10.17 10.46
C HIS A 450 -24.53 11.16 10.13
N GLY A 451 -25.54 10.76 9.34
CA GLY A 451 -26.62 11.64 8.89
C GLY A 451 -26.14 12.84 8.07
N GLN A 452 -25.03 12.70 7.34
CA GLN A 452 -24.40 13.79 6.59
C GLN A 452 -24.86 13.84 5.12
N SER A 453 -24.87 15.04 4.55
CA SER A 453 -25.08 15.30 3.12
C SER A 453 -23.74 15.35 2.36
N TRP A 454 -23.83 15.53 1.04
CA TRP A 454 -22.66 15.63 0.16
C TRP A 454 -22.11 17.06 0.01
N ASP A 455 -22.67 18.03 0.72
CA ASP A 455 -22.39 19.47 0.53
C ASP A 455 -20.92 19.88 0.75
N ARG A 456 -20.18 19.06 1.51
CA ARG A 456 -18.76 19.29 1.85
C ARG A 456 -17.82 18.36 1.08
N ILE A 457 -18.28 17.73 0.01
CA ILE A 457 -17.50 16.73 -0.75
C ILE A 457 -17.19 17.25 -2.15
N VAL A 458 -15.96 16.98 -2.58
CA VAL A 458 -15.54 17.04 -3.97
C VAL A 458 -15.08 15.63 -4.35
N VAL A 459 -15.63 15.07 -5.43
CA VAL A 459 -15.21 13.75 -5.90
C VAL A 459 -14.05 13.92 -6.86
N ALA A 460 -12.91 13.29 -6.58
CA ALA A 460 -11.79 13.24 -7.49
C ALA A 460 -11.77 11.89 -8.22
N TYR A 461 -12.07 11.90 -9.51
CA TYR A 461 -11.91 10.73 -10.36
C TYR A 461 -10.45 10.61 -10.82
N GLU A 462 -9.80 9.53 -10.43
CA GLU A 462 -8.40 9.25 -10.66
C GLU A 462 -8.24 7.92 -11.42
N PRO A 463 -8.24 7.90 -12.77
CA PRO A 463 -7.85 6.70 -13.50
C PRO A 463 -6.42 6.34 -13.09
N VAL A 464 -6.25 5.29 -12.28
CA VAL A 464 -4.98 4.99 -11.61
C VAL A 464 -3.87 4.74 -12.64
N TRP A 465 -4.25 4.17 -13.77
CA TRP A 465 -3.38 3.93 -14.92
C TRP A 465 -2.82 5.21 -15.59
N ALA A 466 -3.45 6.36 -15.33
CA ALA A 466 -3.02 7.67 -15.82
C ALA A 466 -2.25 8.49 -14.78
N ILE A 467 -2.00 7.99 -13.56
CA ILE A 467 -1.33 8.76 -12.50
C ILE A 467 0.18 8.52 -12.56
N GLY A 468 0.96 9.53 -12.92
CA GLY A 468 2.43 9.44 -12.89
C GLY A 468 3.06 8.52 -13.94
N THR A 469 2.25 7.95 -14.85
CA THR A 469 2.70 7.02 -15.89
C THR A 469 3.06 7.70 -17.21
N GLY A 470 2.77 9.01 -17.34
CA GLY A 470 2.89 9.75 -18.60
C GLY A 470 1.82 9.39 -19.65
N LYS A 471 0.99 8.37 -19.39
CA LYS A 471 -0.23 8.10 -20.15
C LYS A 471 -1.34 9.01 -19.62
N VAL A 472 -1.94 9.79 -20.49
CA VAL A 472 -3.03 10.72 -20.14
C VAL A 472 -4.30 10.19 -20.78
N ALA A 473 -5.40 10.12 -20.01
CA ALA A 473 -6.71 9.85 -20.60
C ALA A 473 -7.05 10.97 -21.59
N THR A 474 -7.70 10.61 -22.70
CA THR A 474 -8.25 11.66 -23.58
C THR A 474 -9.36 12.41 -22.83
N PRO A 475 -9.64 13.68 -23.18
CA PRO A 475 -10.74 14.43 -22.57
C PRO A 475 -12.08 13.69 -22.64
N GLN A 476 -12.33 12.97 -23.74
CA GLN A 476 -13.56 12.19 -23.90
C GLN A 476 -13.60 10.97 -22.97
N GLN A 477 -12.48 10.31 -22.70
CA GLN A 477 -12.41 9.22 -21.71
C GLN A 477 -12.68 9.74 -20.29
N ALA A 478 -12.16 10.91 -19.95
CA ALA A 478 -12.43 11.55 -18.66
C ALA A 478 -13.91 11.97 -18.55
N GLN A 479 -14.45 12.63 -19.58
CA GLN A 479 -15.84 13.07 -19.67
C GLN A 479 -16.83 11.90 -19.56
N GLU A 480 -16.55 10.77 -20.21
CA GLU A 480 -17.37 9.55 -20.14
C GLU A 480 -17.61 9.12 -18.67
N VAL A 481 -16.53 9.02 -17.89
CA VAL A 481 -16.62 8.54 -16.51
C VAL A 481 -17.19 9.63 -15.59
N HIS A 482 -16.84 10.89 -15.79
CA HIS A 482 -17.43 12.00 -15.04
C HIS A 482 -18.95 12.10 -15.21
N LYS A 483 -19.43 11.94 -16.45
CA LYS A 483 -20.86 11.88 -16.74
C LYS A 483 -21.52 10.70 -16.02
N ALA A 484 -20.91 9.51 -16.05
CA ALA A 484 -21.44 8.34 -15.36
C ALA A 484 -21.48 8.52 -13.83
N ILE A 485 -20.47 9.15 -13.23
CA ILE A 485 -20.48 9.52 -11.80
C ILE A 485 -21.66 10.47 -11.51
N ARG A 486 -21.89 11.47 -12.35
CA ARG A 486 -23.01 12.40 -12.16
C ARG A 486 -24.38 11.71 -12.30
N GLU A 487 -24.51 10.80 -13.26
CA GLU A 487 -25.71 9.96 -13.41
C GLU A 487 -25.92 9.05 -12.19
N TRP A 488 -24.84 8.50 -11.61
CA TRP A 488 -24.90 7.76 -10.36
C TRP A 488 -25.46 8.63 -9.22
N PHE A 489 -24.97 9.87 -9.06
CA PHE A 489 -25.52 10.80 -8.06
C PHE A 489 -27.01 11.06 -8.25
N LYS A 490 -27.43 11.30 -9.50
CA LYS A 490 -28.84 11.56 -9.82
C LYS A 490 -29.75 10.38 -9.46
N LYS A 491 -29.27 9.16 -9.67
CA LYS A 491 -30.00 7.91 -9.43
C LYS A 491 -29.98 7.48 -7.97
N HIS A 492 -28.84 7.62 -7.29
CA HIS A 492 -28.59 7.04 -5.98
C HIS A 492 -28.64 8.04 -4.83
N VAL A 493 -28.57 9.34 -5.10
CA VAL A 493 -28.67 10.39 -4.08
C VAL A 493 -29.91 11.25 -4.35
N ASP A 494 -29.80 12.24 -5.25
CA ASP A 494 -30.90 13.05 -5.75
C ASP A 494 -30.40 13.97 -6.89
N ALA A 495 -31.34 14.62 -7.59
CA ALA A 495 -31.02 15.50 -8.71
C ALA A 495 -30.30 16.80 -8.31
N ASN A 496 -30.59 17.37 -7.14
CA ASN A 496 -29.96 18.61 -6.69
C ASN A 496 -28.49 18.36 -6.32
N THR A 497 -28.21 17.25 -5.64
CA THR A 497 -26.85 16.81 -5.34
C THR A 497 -26.08 16.55 -6.64
N ALA A 498 -26.68 15.86 -7.61
CA ALA A 498 -26.01 15.57 -8.90
C ALA A 498 -25.60 16.84 -9.67
N GLU A 499 -26.40 17.89 -9.59
CA GLU A 499 -26.10 19.16 -10.27
C GLU A 499 -25.13 20.05 -9.50
N SER A 500 -25.07 19.94 -8.17
CA SER A 500 -24.22 20.79 -7.32
C SER A 500 -22.88 20.16 -6.97
N ILE A 501 -22.77 18.83 -6.93
CA ILE A 501 -21.54 18.11 -6.62
C ILE A 501 -20.47 18.43 -7.67
N ARG A 502 -19.26 18.71 -7.18
CA ARG A 502 -18.08 18.92 -8.03
C ARG A 502 -17.35 17.61 -8.23
N ILE A 503 -17.12 17.28 -9.50
CA ILE A 503 -16.36 16.09 -9.91
C ILE A 503 -15.10 16.56 -10.63
N ILE A 504 -13.94 16.36 -10.02
CA ILE A 504 -12.64 16.81 -10.53
C ILE A 504 -11.82 15.64 -11.07
N TYR A 505 -10.97 15.92 -12.06
CA TYR A 505 -10.16 14.90 -12.73
C TYR A 505 -8.72 14.87 -12.17
N GLY A 506 -8.19 13.67 -11.90
CA GLY A 506 -6.90 13.46 -11.22
C GLY A 506 -5.79 12.75 -12.03
N GLY A 507 -5.94 12.56 -13.34
CA GLY A 507 -4.98 11.77 -14.15
C GLY A 507 -4.00 12.59 -14.99
N SER A 508 -2.75 12.78 -14.54
CA SER A 508 -1.66 13.43 -15.29
C SER A 508 -1.99 14.80 -15.92
N VAL A 509 -2.78 15.62 -15.22
CA VAL A 509 -3.05 17.01 -15.61
C VAL A 509 -1.77 17.85 -15.54
N ASN A 510 -1.53 18.68 -16.56
CA ASN A 510 -0.40 19.59 -16.67
C ASN A 510 -0.80 20.83 -17.51
N GLY A 511 0.10 21.81 -17.63
CA GLY A 511 -0.19 23.05 -18.36
C GLY A 511 -0.51 22.86 -19.85
N LYS A 512 -0.18 21.71 -20.46
CA LYS A 512 -0.44 21.47 -21.89
C LYS A 512 -1.84 20.91 -22.17
N ASN A 513 -2.47 20.26 -21.19
CA ASN A 513 -3.75 19.56 -21.39
C ASN A 513 -4.91 20.10 -20.54
N CYS A 514 -4.64 20.96 -19.56
CA CYS A 514 -5.66 21.44 -18.62
C CYS A 514 -6.81 22.21 -19.29
N GLU A 515 -6.53 23.02 -20.32
CA GLU A 515 -7.58 23.80 -21.00
C GLU A 515 -8.56 22.92 -21.78
N GLU A 516 -8.07 21.86 -22.43
CA GLU A 516 -8.93 20.95 -23.19
C GLU A 516 -9.82 20.14 -22.25
N LEU A 517 -9.24 19.62 -21.16
CA LEU A 517 -9.99 18.92 -20.11
C LEU A 517 -11.01 19.83 -19.41
N ALA A 518 -10.68 21.10 -19.18
CA ALA A 518 -11.56 22.04 -18.49
C ALA A 518 -12.83 22.40 -19.30
N ARG A 519 -12.84 22.17 -20.62
CA ARG A 519 -13.99 22.40 -21.49
C ARG A 519 -15.02 21.28 -21.44
N GLU A 520 -14.65 20.12 -20.90
CA GLU A 520 -15.58 18.99 -20.77
C GLU A 520 -16.67 19.30 -19.73
N VAL A 521 -17.91 18.99 -20.09
CA VAL A 521 -19.12 19.48 -19.40
C VAL A 521 -19.17 19.05 -17.92
N ASP A 522 -18.76 17.82 -17.65
CA ASP A 522 -18.84 17.21 -16.32
C ASP A 522 -17.52 17.25 -15.54
N ILE A 523 -16.48 17.87 -16.09
CA ILE A 523 -15.19 18.08 -15.42
C ILE A 523 -15.21 19.43 -14.69
N ASP A 524 -15.36 19.40 -13.36
CA ASP A 524 -15.44 20.59 -12.51
C ASP A 524 -14.10 21.09 -11.99
N GLY A 525 -13.00 20.54 -12.50
CA GLY A 525 -11.64 20.95 -12.21
C GLY A 525 -10.69 19.78 -12.01
N PHE A 526 -9.64 19.96 -11.22
CA PHE A 526 -8.51 19.03 -11.18
C PHE A 526 -7.98 18.69 -9.79
N LEU A 527 -7.48 17.47 -9.62
CA LEU A 527 -6.58 17.09 -8.54
C LEU A 527 -5.19 16.82 -9.13
N VAL A 528 -4.26 17.73 -8.90
CA VAL A 528 -2.98 17.79 -9.60
C VAL A 528 -1.87 17.25 -8.70
N GLY A 529 -1.16 16.22 -9.16
CA GLY A 529 0.03 15.68 -8.50
C GLY A 529 1.30 16.48 -8.83
N GLY A 530 2.22 15.90 -9.60
CA GLY A 530 3.56 16.47 -9.83
C GLY A 530 3.59 17.87 -10.43
N ALA A 531 2.61 18.26 -11.25
CA ALA A 531 2.53 19.62 -11.79
C ALA A 531 2.16 20.68 -10.71
N SER A 532 1.60 20.26 -9.56
CA SER A 532 1.33 21.17 -8.44
C SER A 532 2.60 21.63 -7.71
N LEU A 533 3.73 20.98 -7.95
CA LEU A 533 5.05 21.34 -7.39
C LEU A 533 5.84 22.30 -8.30
N LYS A 534 5.19 22.86 -9.32
CA LYS A 534 5.83 23.65 -10.37
C LYS A 534 5.06 24.94 -10.64
N PRO A 535 5.69 25.97 -11.24
CA PRO A 535 5.02 27.20 -11.63
C PRO A 535 3.83 27.00 -12.57
N GLU A 536 3.84 25.92 -13.39
CA GLU A 536 2.73 25.59 -14.29
C GLU A 536 1.40 25.35 -13.56
N PHE A 537 1.40 25.11 -12.23
CA PHE A 537 0.18 24.98 -11.45
C PHE A 537 -0.72 26.22 -11.52
N VAL A 538 -0.13 27.43 -11.63
CA VAL A 538 -0.88 28.68 -11.81
C VAL A 538 -1.67 28.68 -13.13
N GLN A 539 -1.09 28.13 -14.19
CA GLN A 539 -1.78 27.98 -15.47
C GLN A 539 -2.98 27.04 -15.33
N ILE A 540 -2.81 25.92 -14.59
CA ILE A 540 -3.88 24.95 -14.34
C ILE A 540 -5.00 25.55 -13.48
N ILE A 541 -4.67 26.36 -12.47
CA ILE A 541 -5.67 27.11 -11.69
C ILE A 541 -6.49 28.02 -12.61
N ASN A 542 -5.82 28.72 -13.53
CA ASN A 542 -6.45 29.69 -14.41
C ASN A 542 -7.17 29.09 -15.62
N SER A 543 -7.07 27.78 -15.86
CA SER A 543 -7.76 27.13 -16.98
C SER A 543 -9.28 27.05 -16.79
N GLY A 544 -9.79 27.28 -15.58
CA GLY A 544 -11.23 27.40 -15.32
C GLY A 544 -11.92 28.48 -16.16
N LYS A 545 -11.18 29.49 -16.62
CA LYS A 545 -11.66 30.52 -17.56
C LYS A 545 -12.17 29.94 -18.89
N ALA A 546 -11.70 28.76 -19.28
CA ALA A 546 -12.17 28.09 -20.50
C ALA A 546 -13.56 27.46 -20.36
N LYS A 547 -14.12 27.42 -19.13
CA LYS A 547 -15.44 26.88 -18.82
C LYS A 547 -16.55 27.96 -18.80
N LEU A 548 -16.16 29.23 -18.83
CA LEU A 548 -17.02 30.42 -18.98
C LEU A 548 -17.22 30.73 -20.47
#